data_AF-A0A9J6D7H4-F1
#
_entry.id   AF-A0A9J6D7H4-F1
#
_cell.length_a   1.000
_cell.length_b   1.000
_cell.length_c   1.000
_cell.angle_alpha   90.00
_cell.angle_beta   90.00
_cell.angle_gamma   90.00
#
_symmetry.space_group_name_H-M   'P 1'
#
loop_
_entity.id
_entity.type
_entity.pdbx_description
1 polymer ?
#
loop_
_entity_poly.entity_id
_entity_poly.type
_entity_poly.pdbx_seq_one_letter_code
_entity_poly.pdbx_strand_id
1 'polypeptide(L)'
;MFFIGPAIVFTLDKVVSLQTKYMELDILDTELLPSDVTRVKFTRPPNFKYLSGQWVRLSCTGFRATEYHSLTLTSAPHENYLSVHVKAQGPWTWKLRNYFDPSNLHESMLPKVSTKPERGLSCVLIFLVHENLECLT
;
A
#
# COMPACT_ATOMS: atom_id res chain seq x y z
N MET A 1 10.19 34.96 18.63
CA MET A 1 8.75 34.69 18.87
C MET A 1 8.06 33.98 17.68
N PHE A 2 8.35 34.35 16.43
CA PHE A 2 7.76 33.72 15.23
C PHE A 2 8.13 32.24 14.95
N PHE A 3 9.22 31.74 15.52
CA PHE A 3 9.65 30.35 15.33
C PHE A 3 8.96 29.36 16.27
N ILE A 4 8.53 29.83 17.45
CA ILE A 4 8.03 28.95 18.52
C ILE A 4 6.69 28.31 18.14
N GLY A 5 5.76 29.08 17.57
CA GLY A 5 4.45 28.55 17.14
C GLY A 5 4.58 27.42 16.10
N PRO A 6 5.24 27.66 14.95
CA PRO A 6 5.47 26.62 13.94
C PRO A 6 6.26 25.42 14.48
N ALA A 7 7.24 25.64 15.37
CA ALA A 7 8.02 24.55 15.96
C ALA A 7 7.17 23.64 16.84
N ILE A 8 6.24 24.19 17.63
CA ILE A 8 5.31 23.39 18.45
C ILE A 8 4.38 22.59 17.54
N VAL A 9 3.75 23.22 16.54
CA VAL A 9 2.84 22.53 15.60
C VAL A 9 3.57 21.41 14.86
N PHE A 10 4.79 21.65 14.38
CA PHE A 10 5.61 20.63 13.72
C PHE A 10 5.98 19.49 14.66
N THR A 11 6.35 19.78 15.90
CA THR A 11 6.71 18.74 16.87
C THR A 11 5.51 17.86 17.20
N LEU A 12 4.33 18.47 17.38
CA LEU A 12 3.07 17.73 17.61
C LEU A 12 2.70 16.86 16.40
N ASP A 13 2.77 17.41 15.18
CA ASP A 13 2.56 16.66 13.94
C ASP A 13 3.50 15.45 13.83
N LYS A 14 4.79 15.63 14.15
CA LYS A 14 5.76 14.53 14.14
C LYS A 14 5.49 13.48 15.21
N VAL A 15 5.08 13.87 16.42
CA VAL A 15 4.71 12.91 17.46
C VAL A 15 3.49 12.08 17.03
N VAL A 16 2.45 12.72 16.48
CA VAL A 16 1.28 12.02 15.95
C VAL A 16 1.68 11.10 14.79
N SER A 17 2.54 11.57 13.87
CA SER A 17 3.02 10.73 12.76
C SER A 17 3.83 9.53 13.24
N LEU A 18 4.58 9.63 14.35
CA LEU A 18 5.34 8.51 14.91
C LEU A 18 4.45 7.45 15.58
N GLN A 19 3.24 7.82 16.00
CA GLN A 19 2.25 6.87 16.54
C GLN A 19 1.56 6.05 15.44
N THR A 20 1.83 6.37 14.17
CA THR A 20 1.31 5.61 13.03
C THR A 20 1.81 4.17 13.09
N LYS A 21 0.89 3.22 12.95
CA LYS A 21 1.24 1.79 12.90
C LYS A 21 1.62 1.41 11.47
N TYR A 22 2.76 0.75 11.36
CA TYR A 22 3.25 0.14 10.13
C TYR A 22 2.83 -1.32 10.15
N MET A 23 2.25 -1.81 9.07
CA MET A 23 1.94 -3.22 8.92
C MET A 23 2.46 -3.75 7.59
N GLU A 24 3.28 -4.79 7.68
CA GLU A 24 3.74 -5.54 6.52
C GLU A 24 2.63 -6.48 6.07
N LEU A 25 2.21 -6.38 4.81
CA LEU A 25 1.20 -7.27 4.23
C LEU A 25 1.81 -8.06 3.08
N ASP A 26 1.52 -9.36 3.11
CA ASP A 26 1.84 -10.25 2.00
C ASP A 26 0.93 -9.97 0.81
N ILE A 27 1.54 -9.87 -0.37
CA ILE A 27 0.83 -9.73 -1.64
C ILE A 27 0.23 -11.09 -2.01
N LEU A 28 -1.07 -11.14 -2.24
CA LEU A 28 -1.78 -12.34 -2.68
C LEU A 28 -1.74 -12.51 -4.19
N ASP A 29 -1.99 -11.42 -4.90
CA ASP A 29 -2.24 -11.41 -6.34
C ASP A 29 -1.93 -10.03 -6.92
N THR A 30 -1.36 -10.00 -8.12
CA THR A 30 -1.11 -8.79 -8.89
C THR A 30 -1.62 -8.96 -10.32
N GLU A 31 -2.37 -7.98 -10.80
CA GLU A 31 -2.89 -7.96 -12.17
C GLU A 31 -2.56 -6.63 -12.84
N LEU A 32 -1.97 -6.72 -14.05
CA LEU A 32 -1.78 -5.58 -14.92
C LEU A 32 -3.04 -5.39 -15.77
N LEU A 33 -3.76 -4.31 -15.49
CA LEU A 33 -4.95 -3.92 -16.22
C LEU A 33 -4.58 -3.06 -17.44
N PRO A 34 -5.46 -3.02 -18.46
CA PRO A 34 -5.36 -2.02 -19.53
C PRO A 34 -5.48 -0.60 -18.93
N SER A 35 -5.00 0.40 -19.67
CA SER A 35 -4.94 1.82 -19.22
C SER A 35 -3.91 2.12 -18.13
N ASP A 36 -2.81 1.37 -18.11
CA ASP A 36 -1.68 1.57 -17.20
C ASP A 36 -2.04 1.50 -15.72
N VAL A 37 -3.05 0.68 -15.39
CA VAL A 37 -3.46 0.42 -14.01
C VAL A 37 -2.91 -0.93 -13.56
N THR A 38 -2.37 -0.98 -12.35
CA THR A 38 -1.94 -2.21 -11.68
C THR A 38 -2.83 -2.44 -10.48
N ARG A 39 -3.51 -3.59 -10.44
CA ARG A 39 -4.27 -4.04 -9.27
C ARG A 39 -3.37 -4.89 -8.39
N VAL A 40 -3.24 -4.52 -7.13
CA VAL A 40 -2.49 -5.29 -6.13
C VAL A 40 -3.45 -5.74 -5.05
N LYS A 41 -3.49 -7.05 -4.77
CA LYS A 41 -4.25 -7.64 -3.66
C LYS A 41 -3.30 -8.04 -2.55
N PHE A 42 -3.69 -7.74 -1.31
CA PHE A 42 -2.95 -8.05 -0.10
C PHE A 42 -3.77 -8.94 0.82
N THR A 43 -3.06 -9.69 1.66
CA THR A 43 -3.68 -10.44 2.75
C THR A 43 -4.29 -9.49 3.76
N ARG A 44 -5.54 -9.75 4.17
CA ARG A 44 -6.18 -8.96 5.23
C ARG A 44 -5.64 -9.42 6.60
N PRO A 45 -5.12 -8.50 7.43
CA PRO A 45 -4.73 -8.83 8.80
C PRO A 45 -5.91 -9.31 9.65
N PRO A 46 -5.66 -10.16 10.66
CA PRO A 46 -6.68 -10.46 11.67
C PRO A 46 -7.11 -9.16 12.35
N ASN A 47 -8.41 -8.98 12.53
CA ASN A 47 -9.05 -7.81 13.16
C ASN A 47 -8.87 -6.47 12.42
N PHE A 48 -8.34 -6.46 11.19
CA PHE A 48 -8.31 -5.24 10.39
C PHE A 48 -9.73 -4.86 9.96
N LYS A 49 -10.22 -3.70 10.42
CA LYS A 49 -11.51 -3.11 10.04
C LYS A 49 -11.25 -1.82 9.27
N TYR A 50 -12.05 -1.56 8.25
CA TYR A 50 -11.98 -0.31 7.50
C TYR A 50 -13.36 0.01 6.93
N LEU A 51 -13.56 1.26 6.52
CA LEU A 51 -14.78 1.75 5.87
C LEU A 51 -14.55 1.96 4.38
N SER A 52 -15.61 1.85 3.58
CA SER A 52 -15.53 2.09 2.14
C SER A 52 -15.02 3.51 1.85
N GLY A 53 -14.14 3.63 0.86
CA GLY A 53 -13.54 4.91 0.47
C GLY A 53 -12.35 5.37 1.32
N GLN A 54 -11.99 4.64 2.38
CA GLN A 54 -10.74 4.91 3.09
C GLN A 54 -9.52 4.63 2.22
N TRP A 55 -8.40 5.25 2.60
CA TRP A 55 -7.14 5.18 1.89
C TRP A 55 -6.02 4.72 2.81
N VAL A 56 -4.95 4.23 2.20
CA VAL A 56 -3.77 3.68 2.86
C VAL A 56 -2.53 4.29 2.25
N ARG A 57 -1.43 4.33 3.01
CA ARG A 57 -0.12 4.68 2.47
C ARG A 57 0.62 3.40 2.13
N LEU A 58 0.86 3.15 0.84
CA LEU A 58 1.58 1.98 0.37
C LEU A 58 3.06 2.30 0.15
N SER A 59 3.93 1.38 0.58
CA SER A 59 5.33 1.30 0.17
C SER A 59 5.68 -0.13 -0.26
N CYS A 60 6.59 -0.26 -1.22
CA CYS A 60 7.04 -1.54 -1.72
C CYS A 60 8.54 -1.71 -1.42
N THR A 61 8.86 -2.70 -0.59
CA THR A 61 10.24 -3.00 -0.20
C THR A 61 11.10 -3.49 -1.37
N GLY A 62 10.47 -4.08 -2.40
CA GLY A 62 11.14 -4.65 -3.57
C GLY A 62 11.90 -3.66 -4.44
N PHE A 63 11.62 -2.36 -4.35
CA PHE A 63 12.39 -1.34 -5.08
C PHE A 63 12.64 -0.05 -4.30
N ARG A 64 11.73 0.40 -3.42
CA ARG A 64 11.90 1.63 -2.61
C ARG A 64 11.05 1.59 -1.33
N ALA A 65 11.64 1.12 -0.23
CA ALA A 65 10.99 1.02 1.07
C ALA A 65 10.73 2.36 1.81
N THR A 66 11.38 3.45 1.39
CA THR A 66 11.31 4.75 2.10
C THR A 66 10.31 5.74 1.49
N GLU A 67 9.69 5.38 0.36
CA GLU A 67 8.74 6.23 -0.37
C GLU A 67 7.32 5.68 -0.16
N TYR A 68 6.38 6.54 0.24
CA TYR A 68 5.01 6.17 0.60
C TYR A 68 4.01 6.94 -0.26
N HIS A 69 3.02 6.23 -0.81
CA HIS A 69 1.98 6.82 -1.64
C HIS A 69 0.60 6.53 -1.08
N SER A 70 -0.21 7.57 -0.92
CA SER A 70 -1.61 7.44 -0.54
C SER A 70 -2.43 6.85 -1.69
N LEU A 71 -3.15 5.76 -1.43
CA LEU A 71 -3.98 5.04 -2.39
C LEU A 71 -5.29 4.64 -1.73
N THR A 72 -6.39 4.77 -2.46
CA THR A 72 -7.71 4.35 -1.97
C THR A 72 -7.85 2.84 -1.99
N LEU A 73 -8.43 2.27 -0.94
CA LEU A 73 -8.83 0.87 -0.93
C LEU A 73 -10.00 0.67 -1.88
N THR A 74 -9.85 -0.27 -2.81
CA THR A 74 -10.88 -0.61 -3.80
C THR A 74 -11.66 -1.86 -3.43
N SER A 75 -11.19 -2.64 -2.45
CA SER A 75 -11.93 -3.78 -1.89
C SER A 75 -13.04 -3.31 -0.96
N ALA A 76 -14.11 -4.09 -0.85
CA ALA A 76 -15.19 -3.82 0.07
C ALA A 76 -14.86 -4.31 1.50
N PRO A 77 -15.36 -3.64 2.55
CA PRO A 77 -14.96 -3.91 3.95
C PRO A 77 -15.36 -5.29 4.48
N HIS A 78 -16.23 -6.01 3.79
CA HIS A 78 -16.63 -7.39 4.10
C HIS A 78 -15.78 -8.45 3.36
N GLU A 79 -14.87 -8.05 2.46
CA GLU A 79 -14.00 -8.97 1.74
C GLU A 79 -12.80 -9.44 2.59
N ASN A 80 -12.34 -10.66 2.35
CA ASN A 80 -11.23 -11.27 3.11
C ASN A 80 -9.83 -10.85 2.62
N TYR A 81 -9.75 -9.85 1.74
CA TYR A 81 -8.51 -9.34 1.17
C TYR A 81 -8.59 -7.82 1.07
N LEU A 82 -7.43 -7.18 0.97
CA LEU A 82 -7.34 -5.76 0.66
C LEU A 82 -6.91 -5.60 -0.79
N SER A 83 -7.45 -4.62 -1.50
CA SER A 83 -6.98 -4.31 -2.86
C SER A 83 -6.85 -2.83 -3.11
N VAL A 84 -5.88 -2.49 -3.97
CA VAL A 84 -5.68 -1.13 -4.48
C VAL A 84 -5.50 -1.17 -5.99
N HIS A 85 -5.94 -0.11 -6.66
CA HIS A 85 -5.72 0.11 -8.08
C HIS A 85 -4.81 1.32 -8.26
N VAL A 86 -3.62 1.09 -8.83
CA VAL A 86 -2.59 2.12 -8.98
C VAL A 86 -2.41 2.43 -10.46
N LYS A 87 -2.69 3.66 -10.85
CA LYS A 87 -2.40 4.14 -12.21
C LYS A 87 -0.96 4.61 -12.32
N ALA A 88 -0.24 4.16 -13.35
CA ALA A 88 1.12 4.57 -13.63
C ALA A 88 1.15 5.99 -14.20
N GLN A 89 1.40 6.97 -13.33
CA GLN A 89 1.45 8.41 -13.67
C GLN A 89 2.76 9.08 -13.25
N GLY A 90 3.60 8.40 -12.48
CA GLY A 90 4.84 8.98 -11.95
C GLY A 90 5.95 7.94 -11.82
N PRO A 91 7.18 8.37 -11.48
CA PRO A 91 8.34 7.48 -11.43
C PRO A 91 8.15 6.28 -10.50
N TRP A 92 7.51 6.48 -9.35
CA TRP A 92 7.23 5.40 -8.40
C TRP A 92 6.16 4.42 -8.90
N THR A 93 5.05 4.92 -9.45
CA THR A 93 3.96 4.07 -9.93
C THR A 93 4.34 3.30 -11.20
N TRP A 94 5.20 3.87 -12.05
CA TRP A 94 5.81 3.15 -13.16
C TRP A 94 6.76 2.05 -12.69
N LYS A 95 7.58 2.31 -11.68
CA LYS A 95 8.43 1.25 -11.08
C LYS A 95 7.59 0.13 -10.49
N LEU A 96 6.51 0.45 -9.77
CA LEU A 96 5.57 -0.53 -9.25
C LEU A 96 5.00 -1.40 -10.38
N ARG A 97 4.56 -0.80 -11.49
CA ARG A 97 4.03 -1.52 -12.64
C ARG A 97 5.08 -2.44 -13.29
N ASN A 98 6.26 -1.90 -13.58
CA ASN A 98 7.34 -2.64 -14.24
C ASN A 98 7.85 -3.79 -13.38
N TYR A 99 7.82 -3.62 -12.06
CA TYR A 99 8.21 -4.64 -11.09
C TYR A 99 7.31 -5.89 -11.15
N PHE A 100 6.03 -5.71 -11.43
CA PHE A 100 5.06 -6.80 -11.61
C PHE A 100 4.85 -7.19 -13.08
N ASP A 101 5.67 -6.67 -14.00
CA ASP A 101 5.58 -7.02 -15.41
C ASP A 101 6.22 -8.40 -15.65
N PRO A 102 5.46 -9.38 -16.14
CA PRO A 102 5.97 -10.72 -16.40
C PRO A 102 7.08 -10.74 -17.46
N SER A 103 7.20 -9.72 -18.32
CA SER A 103 8.31 -9.62 -19.29
C SER A 103 9.66 -9.31 -18.64
N ASN A 104 9.67 -8.73 -17.43
CA ASN A 104 10.88 -8.51 -16.63
C ASN A 104 11.21 -9.72 -15.73
N LEU A 105 10.30 -10.69 -15.59
CA LEU A 105 10.51 -11.92 -14.84
C LEU A 105 11.08 -12.98 -15.79
N HIS A 106 12.38 -13.23 -15.69
CA HIS A 106 13.09 -14.22 -16.50
C HIS A 106 12.39 -15.60 -16.44
N GLU A 107 11.94 -16.06 -17.61
CA GLU A 107 11.36 -17.37 -17.97
C GLU A 107 11.22 -18.41 -16.84
N SER A 108 10.03 -18.54 -16.27
CA SER A 108 9.43 -19.86 -16.10
C SER A 108 7.89 -19.77 -16.21
N MET A 109 7.43 -19.96 -17.45
CA MET A 109 6.13 -20.56 -17.81
C MET A 109 4.85 -19.85 -17.30
N LEU A 110 4.28 -18.99 -18.15
CA LEU A 110 2.91 -18.47 -18.04
C LEU A 110 1.88 -19.58 -18.41
N PRO A 111 0.65 -19.56 -17.83
CA PRO A 111 -0.39 -18.71 -18.39
C PRO A 111 -1.25 -17.95 -17.36
N LYS A 112 -1.66 -16.75 -17.76
CA LYS A 112 -2.82 -15.95 -17.32
C LYS A 112 -3.08 -15.83 -15.81
N VAL A 113 -3.00 -14.57 -15.37
CA VAL A 113 -3.72 -14.00 -14.22
C VAL A 113 -3.26 -14.57 -12.88
N SER A 114 -2.75 -13.69 -12.02
CA SER A 114 -2.31 -14.03 -10.67
C SER A 114 -1.05 -14.88 -10.60
N THR A 115 0.08 -14.29 -10.97
CA THR A 115 1.36 -14.75 -10.43
C THR A 115 1.32 -14.48 -8.94
N LYS A 116 1.05 -15.51 -8.13
CA LYS A 116 1.25 -15.46 -6.69
C LYS A 116 2.72 -15.08 -6.49
N PRO A 117 3.02 -13.90 -5.93
CA PRO A 117 4.40 -13.48 -5.80
C PRO A 117 5.17 -14.48 -4.92
N GLU A 118 6.44 -14.74 -5.25
CA GLU A 118 7.31 -15.58 -4.43
C GLU A 118 7.32 -15.10 -2.98
N ARG A 119 7.31 -16.06 -2.04
CA ARG A 119 7.37 -15.81 -0.59
C ARG A 119 8.58 -14.93 -0.28
N GLY A 120 8.35 -13.65 -0.01
CA GLY A 120 9.40 -12.65 0.19
C GLY A 120 9.03 -11.24 -0.31
N LEU A 121 7.99 -11.13 -1.14
CA LEU A 121 7.47 -9.85 -1.63
C LEU A 121 6.55 -9.19 -0.59
N SER A 122 7.14 -8.45 0.33
CA SER A 122 6.43 -7.68 1.36
C SER A 122 6.19 -6.24 0.89
N CYS A 123 4.92 -5.83 0.80
CA CYS A 123 4.56 -4.43 0.75
C CYS A 123 4.24 -3.94 2.16
N VAL A 124 4.82 -2.81 2.55
CA VAL A 124 4.48 -2.17 3.83
C VAL A 124 3.27 -1.28 3.57
N LEU A 125 2.13 -1.61 4.16
CA LEU A 125 1.01 -0.70 4.25
C LEU A 125 1.10 0.07 5.57
N ILE A 126 1.22 1.37 5.44
CA ILE A 126 1.03 2.31 6.53
C ILE A 126 -0.46 2.65 6.58
N PHE A 127 -1.10 2.28 7.68
CA PHE A 127 -2.41 2.82 8.03
C PHE A 127 -2.17 4.04 8.88
N LEU A 128 -2.41 5.23 8.31
CA LEU A 128 -2.56 6.42 9.11
C LEU A 128 -3.82 6.26 9.95
N VAL A 129 -3.63 5.96 11.23
CA VAL A 129 -4.64 6.01 12.29
C VAL A 129 -4.95 7.48 12.57
N HIS A 130 -5.44 8.19 11.56
CA HIS A 130 -5.95 9.54 11.73
C HIS A 130 -7.41 9.58 11.25
N GLU A 131 -8.22 8.73 11.86
CA GLU A 131 -9.55 9.07 12.37
C GLU A 131 -10.07 7.89 13.21
N ASN A 132 -9.97 8.05 14.53
CA ASN A 132 -10.62 7.26 15.57
C ASN A 132 -10.20 5.78 15.78
N LEU A 133 -10.18 5.45 17.07
CA LEU A 133 -9.82 4.22 17.78
C LEU A 133 -10.41 2.87 17.29
N GLU A 134 -11.01 2.73 16.10
CA GLU A 134 -11.86 1.56 15.78
C GLU A 134 -11.17 0.39 15.06
N CYS A 135 -9.88 0.50 14.71
CA CYS A 135 -9.15 -0.60 14.06
C CYS A 135 -8.49 -1.59 15.03
N LEU A 136 -8.61 -1.38 16.35
CA LEU A 136 -8.16 -2.33 17.38
C LEU A 136 -9.25 -2.44 18.46
N THR A 137 -10.33 -3.15 18.14
CA THR A 137 -11.20 -3.82 19.11
C THR A 137 -11.91 -4.98 18.44
#